data_AF-A0A229QX85-F1
#
_entry.id   AF-A0A229QX85-F1
#
_cell.length_a   1.000
_cell.length_b   1.000
_cell.length_c   1.000
_cell.angle_alpha   90.00
_cell.angle_beta   90.00
_cell.angle_gamma   90.00
#
_symmetry.space_group_name_H-M   'P 1'
#
loop_
_entity.id
_entity.type
_entity.pdbx_description
1 polymer ?
#
loop_
_entity_poly.entity_id
_entity_poly.type
_entity_poly.pdbx_seq_one_letter_code
_entity_poly.pdbx_strand_id
1 'polypeptide(L)'
;ALSETRKLTAEQHVAASRHGIGTLHSYGVTAFQDAGVSADILGALKSLDDAGELHAWVVSSLLINDPIFGFDPIGAPLLEVAGQYRSEHHRPDFVKIFLDGVPPTRTAAFLEPYLPDAAHGACHHGATTMPGDELTGWLRTAAAAGLSAKVHCTGDASVRATLDAVEKIRAEGFSDARFQVAHGQFVH
;
A
#
# COMPACT_ATOMS: atom_id res chain seq x y z
N ALA A 1 33.28 4.59 1.87
CA ALA A 1 32.41 5.57 1.18
C ALA A 1 31.16 4.83 0.73
N LEU A 2 30.22 4.66 1.65
CA LEU A 2 28.94 4.01 1.35
C LEU A 2 28.10 5.00 0.56
N SER A 3 27.80 4.62 -0.68
CA SER A 3 26.81 5.17 -1.61
C SER A 3 25.84 6.16 -0.95
N GLU A 4 26.00 7.46 -1.24
CA GLU A 4 24.87 8.39 -1.18
C GLU A 4 23.79 7.81 -2.11
N THR A 5 22.74 7.23 -1.54
CA THR A 5 21.57 6.81 -2.31
C THR A 5 21.02 8.07 -2.96
N ARG A 6 21.27 8.23 -4.27
CA ARG A 6 20.82 9.39 -5.04
C ARG A 6 19.29 9.41 -4.99
N LYS A 7 18.72 10.31 -4.18
CA LYS A 7 17.29 10.63 -4.25
C LYS A 7 17.02 11.23 -5.63
N LEU A 8 15.94 10.80 -6.26
CA LEU A 8 15.53 11.38 -7.54
C LEU A 8 15.12 12.84 -7.32
N THR A 9 15.42 13.71 -8.29
CA THR A 9 14.87 15.06 -8.31
C THR A 9 13.38 15.04 -8.66
N ALA A 10 12.67 16.15 -8.41
CA ALA A 10 11.26 16.28 -8.81
C ALA A 10 11.05 16.03 -10.32
N GLU A 11 11.94 16.57 -11.17
CA GLU A 11 11.93 16.33 -12.62
C GLU A 11 12.14 14.86 -12.96
N GLN A 12 13.02 14.16 -12.23
CA GLN A 12 13.24 12.73 -12.42
C GLN A 12 12.03 11.90 -11.98
N HIS A 13 11.31 12.29 -10.92
CA HIS A 13 10.05 11.66 -10.54
C HIS A 13 8.96 11.86 -11.60
N VAL A 14 8.85 13.05 -12.19
CA VAL A 14 7.94 13.33 -13.32
C VAL A 14 8.30 12.48 -14.53
N ALA A 15 9.58 12.44 -14.90
CA ALA A 15 10.06 11.63 -16.03
C ALA A 15 9.81 10.13 -15.81
N ALA A 16 10.07 9.62 -14.61
CA ALA A 16 9.84 8.22 -14.25
C ALA A 16 8.33 7.87 -14.30
N SER A 17 7.47 8.73 -13.74
CA SER A 17 6.03 8.53 -13.75
C SER A 17 5.48 8.52 -15.18
N ARG A 18 5.90 9.49 -16.01
CA ARG A 18 5.54 9.55 -17.43
C ARG A 18 5.97 8.29 -18.18
N HIS A 19 7.19 7.81 -17.93
CA HIS A 19 7.70 6.61 -18.57
C HIS A 19 6.91 5.35 -18.16
N GLY A 20 6.59 5.20 -16.87
CA GLY A 20 5.75 4.11 -16.37
C GLY A 20 4.36 4.11 -17.01
N ILE A 21 3.71 5.28 -17.07
CA ILE A 21 2.41 5.47 -17.72
C ILE A 21 2.48 5.15 -19.22
N GLY A 22 3.51 5.63 -19.93
CA GLY A 22 3.72 5.32 -21.34
C GLY A 22 3.91 3.82 -21.59
N THR A 23 4.58 3.11 -20.67
CA THR A 23 4.71 1.66 -20.71
C THR A 23 3.35 0.99 -20.55
N LEU A 24 2.55 1.39 -19.55
CA LEU A 24 1.19 0.88 -19.35
C LEU A 24 0.31 1.10 -20.59
N HIS A 25 0.39 2.27 -21.22
CA HIS A 25 -0.34 2.57 -22.46
C HIS A 25 0.04 1.67 -23.63
N SER A 26 1.31 1.26 -23.73
CA SER A 26 1.74 0.31 -24.77
C SER A 26 1.05 -1.06 -24.65
N TYR A 27 0.47 -1.36 -23.48
CA TYR A 27 -0.36 -2.54 -23.21
C TYR A 27 -1.86 -2.22 -23.11
N GLY A 28 -2.29 -1.00 -23.43
CA GLY A 28 -3.70 -0.59 -23.39
C GLY A 28 -4.24 -0.32 -21.98
N VAL A 29 -3.38 -0.24 -20.95
CA VAL A 29 -3.80 0.05 -19.57
C VAL A 29 -3.92 1.56 -19.38
N THR A 30 -5.15 2.07 -19.27
CA THR A 30 -5.46 3.51 -19.16
C THR A 30 -5.85 3.97 -17.75
N ALA A 31 -5.97 3.03 -16.82
CA ALA A 31 -6.25 3.30 -15.42
C ALA A 31 -5.53 2.28 -14.53
N PHE A 32 -5.00 2.73 -13.40
CA PHE A 32 -4.33 1.85 -12.45
C PHE A 32 -4.43 2.37 -11.02
N GLN A 33 -4.26 1.45 -10.07
CA GLN A 33 -4.05 1.79 -8.68
C GLN A 33 -2.58 1.59 -8.33
N ASP A 34 -1.87 2.69 -8.04
CA ASP A 34 -0.52 2.63 -7.51
C ASP A 34 -0.56 2.03 -6.10
N ALA A 35 0.20 0.95 -5.90
CA ALA A 35 0.15 0.12 -4.71
C ALA A 35 0.86 0.75 -3.50
N GLY A 36 1.70 1.76 -3.69
CA GLY A 36 2.44 2.43 -2.62
C GLY A 36 3.22 3.63 -3.14
N VAL A 37 2.86 4.83 -2.69
CA VAL A 37 3.45 6.09 -3.18
C VAL A 37 4.18 6.87 -2.10
N SER A 38 5.22 7.62 -2.50
CA SER A 38 5.81 8.70 -1.72
C SER A 38 5.15 10.05 -2.02
N ALA A 39 5.43 11.07 -1.21
CA ALA A 39 5.05 12.45 -1.50
C ALA A 39 5.63 12.95 -2.83
N ASP A 40 6.83 12.51 -3.21
CA ASP A 40 7.45 12.88 -4.50
C ASP A 40 6.70 12.28 -5.70
N ILE A 41 6.24 11.03 -5.58
CA ILE A 41 5.41 10.39 -6.62
C ILE A 41 4.05 11.09 -6.74
N LEU A 42 3.41 11.41 -5.60
CA LEU A 42 2.18 12.19 -5.58
C LEU A 42 2.37 13.55 -6.27
N GLY A 43 3.47 14.25 -5.96
CA GLY A 43 3.83 15.52 -6.59
C GLY A 43 4.07 15.41 -8.09
N ALA A 44 4.71 14.33 -8.53
CA ALA A 44 4.95 14.08 -9.95
C ALA A 44 3.66 13.81 -10.73
N LEU A 45 2.76 13.00 -10.18
CA LEU A 45 1.45 12.73 -10.79
C LEU A 45 0.60 14.01 -10.89
N LYS A 46 0.55 14.80 -9.81
CA LYS A 46 -0.10 16.11 -9.83
C LYS A 46 0.51 17.05 -10.87
N SER A 47 1.85 17.11 -10.96
CA SER A 47 2.53 17.99 -11.93
C SER A 47 2.23 17.60 -13.38
N LEU A 48 2.14 16.29 -13.66
CA LEU A 48 1.72 15.81 -14.97
C LEU A 48 0.28 16.22 -15.28
N ASP A 49 -0.63 16.10 -14.31
CA ASP A 49 -2.04 16.43 -14.55
C ASP A 49 -2.28 17.94 -14.69
N ASP A 50 -1.64 18.76 -13.85
CA ASP A 50 -1.69 20.22 -13.94
C ASP A 50 -1.14 20.73 -15.29
N ALA A 51 -0.22 19.99 -15.92
CA ALA A 51 0.32 20.27 -17.25
C ALA A 51 -0.53 19.72 -18.41
N GLY A 52 -1.60 18.96 -18.13
CA GLY A 52 -2.43 18.29 -19.14
C GLY A 52 -1.75 17.06 -19.77
N GLU A 53 -0.77 16.47 -19.09
CA GLU A 53 0.08 15.39 -19.58
C GLU A 53 -0.12 14.06 -18.83
N LEU A 54 -0.97 14.03 -17.79
CA LEU A 54 -1.39 12.81 -17.14
C LEU A 54 -2.47 12.11 -17.97
N HIS A 55 -2.06 11.33 -18.97
CA HIS A 55 -2.98 10.64 -19.87
C HIS A 55 -3.55 9.31 -19.31
N ALA A 56 -3.68 9.17 -17.99
CA ALA A 56 -4.18 7.97 -17.32
C ALA A 56 -4.97 8.31 -16.03
N TRP A 57 -5.91 7.46 -15.64
CA TRP A 57 -6.61 7.58 -14.36
C TRP A 57 -5.85 6.84 -13.25
N VAL A 58 -5.40 7.58 -12.23
CA VAL A 58 -4.53 7.04 -11.19
C VAL A 58 -5.20 7.12 -9.82
N VAL A 59 -5.28 5.99 -9.13
CA VAL A 59 -5.60 5.93 -7.70
C VAL A 59 -4.33 5.61 -6.93
N SER A 60 -3.93 6.43 -5.97
CA SER A 60 -2.70 6.18 -5.20
C SER A 60 -3.01 5.63 -3.80
N SER A 61 -2.12 4.73 -3.34
CA SER A 61 -2.21 4.13 -2.00
C SER A 61 -1.10 4.67 -1.09
N LEU A 62 -1.49 5.44 -0.07
CA LEU A 62 -0.62 6.14 0.87
C LEU A 62 -0.04 5.16 1.91
N LEU A 63 1.28 5.09 2.01
CA LEU A 63 1.93 4.13 2.92
C LEU A 63 1.64 4.45 4.39
N ILE A 64 1.12 3.48 5.13
CA ILE A 64 1.01 3.53 6.60
C ILE A 64 2.30 3.04 7.26
N ASN A 65 2.85 1.95 6.73
CA ASN A 65 4.15 1.42 7.07
C ASN A 65 4.95 1.19 5.79
N ASP A 66 6.28 1.10 5.92
CA ASP A 66 7.16 0.94 4.77
C ASP A 66 8.36 0.03 5.08
N PRO A 67 8.24 -1.28 4.82
CA PRO A 67 9.35 -2.20 4.98
C PRO A 67 10.28 -2.29 3.75
N ILE A 68 10.00 -1.58 2.65
CA ILE A 68 10.65 -1.87 1.35
C ILE A 68 11.20 -0.65 0.59
N PHE A 69 10.58 0.52 0.70
CA PHE A 69 10.94 1.68 -0.14
C PHE A 69 11.85 2.69 0.57
N GLY A 70 11.71 2.83 1.89
CA GLY A 70 12.42 3.84 2.67
C GLY A 70 11.89 5.27 2.42
N PHE A 71 10.59 5.40 2.15
CA PHE A 71 9.92 6.67 1.96
C PHE A 71 9.66 7.38 3.29
N ASP A 72 9.65 8.71 3.21
CA ASP A 72 9.32 9.62 4.30
C ASP A 72 8.70 10.89 3.67
N PRO A 73 7.55 11.39 4.15
CA PRO A 73 6.75 10.86 5.26
C PRO A 73 5.95 9.59 4.90
N ILE A 74 5.56 8.85 5.94
CA ILE A 74 4.55 7.75 5.91
C ILE A 74 3.54 7.95 7.05
N GLY A 75 2.47 7.15 7.09
CA GLY A 75 1.47 7.19 8.16
C GLY A 75 0.72 8.51 8.20
N ALA A 76 0.38 8.98 9.41
CA ALA A 76 -0.43 10.18 9.60
C ALA A 76 0.14 11.44 8.90
N PRO A 77 1.46 11.76 8.97
CA PRO A 77 2.02 12.89 8.22
C PRO A 77 1.80 12.82 6.70
N LEU A 78 1.83 11.62 6.10
CA LEU A 78 1.53 11.46 4.67
C LEU A 78 0.03 11.66 4.39
N LEU A 79 -0.85 11.16 5.26
CA LEU A 79 -2.30 11.35 5.12
C LEU A 79 -2.69 12.83 5.19
N GLU A 80 -2.04 13.60 6.07
CA GLU A 80 -2.28 15.04 6.25
C GLU A 80 -2.02 15.85 4.96
N VAL A 81 -1.00 15.48 4.21
CA VAL A 81 -0.60 16.20 2.99
C VAL A 81 -1.21 15.63 1.72
N ALA A 82 -1.66 14.38 1.72
CA ALA A 82 -2.10 13.67 0.52
C ALA A 82 -3.18 14.41 -0.29
N GLY A 83 -4.12 15.06 0.40
CA GLY A 83 -5.22 15.79 -0.22
C GLY A 83 -4.78 16.92 -1.16
N GLN A 84 -3.59 17.52 -0.93
CA GLN A 84 -3.07 18.60 -1.78
C GLN A 84 -2.64 18.13 -3.17
N TYR A 85 -2.43 16.83 -3.34
CA TYR A 85 -2.00 16.23 -4.61
C TYR A 85 -3.15 15.76 -5.49
N ARG A 86 -4.39 15.79 -4.98
CA ARG A 86 -5.57 15.43 -5.78
C ARG A 86 -5.71 16.38 -6.98
N SER A 87 -6.02 15.81 -8.13
CA SER A 87 -6.35 16.52 -9.38
C SER A 87 -7.46 15.79 -10.14
N GLU A 88 -7.71 16.13 -11.40
CA GLU A 88 -8.80 15.54 -12.19
C GLU A 88 -8.61 14.03 -12.38
N HIS A 89 -7.42 13.63 -12.81
CA HIS A 89 -7.09 12.25 -13.15
C HIS A 89 -6.34 11.51 -12.04
N HIS A 90 -6.00 12.17 -10.93
CA HIS A 90 -5.27 11.58 -9.80
C HIS A 90 -6.04 11.66 -8.47
N ARG A 91 -6.23 10.49 -7.85
CA ARG A 91 -7.01 10.29 -6.62
C ARG A 91 -6.19 9.57 -5.53
N PRO A 92 -5.62 10.28 -4.54
CA PRO A 92 -4.92 9.66 -3.42
C PRO A 92 -5.89 9.09 -2.36
N ASP A 93 -6.73 8.14 -2.76
CA ASP A 93 -7.94 7.74 -2.02
C ASP A 93 -7.78 6.44 -1.23
N PHE A 94 -6.59 5.83 -1.26
CA PHE A 94 -6.31 4.60 -0.54
C PHE A 94 -5.15 4.78 0.43
N VAL A 95 -5.16 4.01 1.51
CA VAL A 95 -3.98 3.72 2.31
C VAL A 95 -3.43 2.33 1.94
N LYS A 96 -2.13 2.13 2.11
CA LYS A 96 -1.42 0.86 1.93
C LYS A 96 -0.82 0.41 3.25
N ILE A 97 -1.13 -0.82 3.63
CA ILE A 97 -0.54 -1.49 4.79
C ILE A 97 0.17 -2.75 4.31
N PHE A 98 1.43 -2.93 4.71
CA PHE A 98 2.14 -4.20 4.60
C PHE A 98 1.89 -5.02 5.86
N LEU A 99 0.97 -6.00 5.85
CA LEU A 99 0.59 -6.72 7.07
C LEU A 99 1.46 -7.96 7.34
N ASP A 100 2.07 -8.56 6.32
CA ASP A 100 3.04 -9.64 6.48
C ASP A 100 4.16 -9.58 5.41
N GLY A 101 5.07 -10.54 5.46
CA GLY A 101 6.15 -10.68 4.48
C GLY A 101 5.74 -11.47 3.24
N VAL A 102 6.54 -12.45 2.84
CA VAL A 102 6.22 -13.34 1.71
C VAL A 102 6.56 -14.81 2.03
N PRO A 103 5.86 -15.79 1.42
CA PRO A 103 6.11 -17.20 1.69
C PRO A 103 7.54 -17.68 1.35
N PRO A 104 8.19 -17.23 0.25
CA PRO A 104 9.56 -17.66 -0.08
C PRO A 104 10.60 -17.32 1.00
N THR A 105 10.41 -16.22 1.72
CA THR A 105 11.29 -15.81 2.84
C THR A 105 10.75 -16.28 4.19
N ARG A 106 9.67 -17.07 4.20
CA ARG A 106 9.00 -17.60 5.41
C ARG A 106 8.57 -16.50 6.38
N THR A 107 8.21 -15.34 5.86
CA THR A 107 7.77 -14.19 6.66
C THR A 107 6.29 -13.87 6.49
N ALA A 108 5.60 -14.53 5.54
CA ALA A 108 4.13 -14.50 5.47
C ALA A 108 3.52 -15.17 6.71
N ALA A 109 2.42 -14.63 7.22
CA ALA A 109 1.81 -15.09 8.46
C ALA A 109 0.79 -16.20 8.17
N PHE A 110 1.01 -17.40 8.71
CA PHE A 110 0.16 -18.56 8.52
C PHE A 110 -0.48 -19.08 9.82
N LEU A 111 -1.69 -19.63 9.70
CA LEU A 111 -2.39 -20.27 10.82
C LEU A 111 -1.77 -21.62 11.18
N GLU A 112 -1.42 -22.39 10.16
CA GLU A 112 -0.61 -23.60 10.30
C GLU A 112 0.88 -23.26 10.13
N PRO A 113 1.79 -23.94 10.87
CA PRO A 113 3.20 -23.64 10.75
C PRO A 113 3.78 -24.07 9.39
N TYR A 114 4.79 -23.34 8.92
CA TYR A 114 5.68 -23.79 7.86
C TYR A 114 6.30 -25.15 8.23
N LEU A 115 6.66 -25.93 7.20
CA LEU A 115 7.45 -27.15 7.39
C LEU A 115 8.77 -26.84 8.12
N PRO A 116 9.21 -27.69 9.05
CA PRO A 116 10.42 -27.42 9.83
C PRO A 116 11.67 -27.21 8.97
N ASP A 117 12.55 -26.32 9.40
CA ASP A 117 13.87 -26.11 8.80
C ASP A 117 14.93 -25.81 9.87
N ALA A 118 16.20 -25.76 9.45
CA ALA A 118 17.32 -25.53 10.37
C ALA A 118 17.37 -24.10 10.96
N ALA A 119 16.79 -23.11 10.27
CA ALA A 119 16.83 -21.72 10.69
C ALA A 119 15.70 -21.37 11.68
N HIS A 120 14.54 -22.00 11.53
CA HIS A 120 13.32 -21.65 12.28
C HIS A 120 12.82 -22.79 13.18
N GLY A 121 13.33 -24.02 13.01
CA GLY A 121 12.85 -25.19 13.73
C GLY A 121 11.43 -25.60 13.32
N ALA A 122 10.72 -26.28 14.21
CA ALA A 122 9.30 -26.58 14.06
C ALA A 122 8.43 -25.44 14.64
N CYS A 123 7.17 -25.36 14.23
CA CYS A 123 6.21 -24.36 14.72
C CYS A 123 6.54 -22.90 14.35
N HIS A 124 7.16 -22.67 13.19
CA HIS A 124 7.33 -21.33 12.65
C HIS A 124 6.09 -20.95 11.83
N HIS A 125 5.47 -19.81 12.13
CA HIS A 125 4.23 -19.36 11.46
C HIS A 125 4.46 -18.10 10.60
N GLY A 126 5.68 -17.57 10.53
CA GLY A 126 5.88 -16.18 10.13
C GLY A 126 5.23 -15.23 11.15
N ALA A 127 5.00 -13.97 10.75
CA ALA A 127 4.41 -12.98 11.65
C ALA A 127 3.73 -11.85 10.87
N THR A 128 2.74 -11.22 11.50
CA THR A 128 2.24 -9.93 11.03
C THR A 128 3.19 -8.81 11.45
N THR A 129 3.23 -7.72 10.69
CA THR A 129 4.06 -6.54 10.96
C THR A 129 3.49 -5.66 12.07
N MET A 130 2.22 -5.81 12.40
CA MET A 130 1.52 -5.09 13.45
C MET A 130 0.46 -5.97 14.14
N PRO A 131 0.08 -5.67 15.40
CA PRO A 131 -1.04 -6.31 16.06
C PRO A 131 -2.40 -6.00 15.41
N GLY A 132 -3.40 -6.86 15.61
CA GLY A 132 -4.73 -6.69 15.03
C GLY A 132 -5.48 -5.42 15.48
N ASP A 133 -5.26 -4.97 16.70
CA ASP A 133 -5.87 -3.73 17.20
C ASP A 133 -5.24 -2.49 16.56
N GLU A 134 -3.94 -2.52 16.26
CA GLU A 134 -3.26 -1.47 15.51
C GLU A 134 -3.76 -1.43 14.05
N LEU A 135 -3.89 -2.59 13.39
CA LEU A 135 -4.50 -2.70 12.07
C LEU A 135 -5.91 -2.11 12.06
N THR A 136 -6.75 -2.49 13.03
CA THR A 136 -8.11 -1.96 13.17
C THR A 136 -8.08 -0.43 13.35
N GLY A 137 -7.16 0.08 14.16
CA GLY A 137 -6.94 1.53 14.34
C GLY A 137 -6.66 2.26 13.02
N TRP A 138 -5.75 1.75 12.21
CA TRP A 138 -5.43 2.34 10.91
C TRP A 138 -6.57 2.26 9.90
N LEU A 139 -7.29 1.13 9.85
CA LEU A 139 -8.46 0.99 8.97
C LEU A 139 -9.58 1.97 9.39
N ARG A 140 -9.79 2.19 10.69
CA ARG A 140 -10.72 3.19 11.20
C ARG A 140 -10.31 4.60 10.81
N THR A 141 -9.04 4.95 11.01
CA THR A 141 -8.51 6.27 10.63
C THR A 141 -8.69 6.54 9.14
N ALA A 142 -8.38 5.56 8.29
CA ALA A 142 -8.59 5.68 6.84
C ALA A 142 -10.08 5.88 6.52
N ALA A 143 -10.96 5.03 7.04
CA ALA A 143 -12.39 5.10 6.77
C ALA A 143 -13.02 6.42 7.26
N ALA A 144 -12.63 6.91 8.44
CA ALA A 144 -13.08 8.19 8.98
C ALA A 144 -12.61 9.39 8.14
N ALA A 145 -11.47 9.28 7.46
CA ALA A 145 -10.98 10.27 6.51
C ALA A 145 -11.61 10.14 5.10
N GLY A 146 -12.58 9.22 4.91
CA GLY A 146 -13.17 8.94 3.60
C GLY A 146 -12.23 8.17 2.66
N LEU A 147 -11.13 7.62 3.18
CA LEU A 147 -10.17 6.81 2.44
C LEU A 147 -10.54 5.32 2.50
N SER A 148 -10.10 4.61 1.49
CA SER A 148 -10.15 3.15 1.40
C SER A 148 -8.80 2.54 1.81
N ALA A 149 -8.68 1.21 1.92
CA ALA A 149 -7.41 0.56 2.27
C ALA A 149 -7.09 -0.64 1.38
N LYS A 150 -5.81 -0.80 1.09
CA LYS A 150 -5.22 -1.99 0.47
C LYS A 150 -4.23 -2.60 1.46
N VAL A 151 -4.50 -3.81 1.90
CA VAL A 151 -3.67 -4.53 2.88
C VAL A 151 -2.96 -5.67 2.17
N HIS A 152 -1.63 -5.67 2.21
CA HIS A 152 -0.81 -6.79 1.75
C HIS A 152 -0.99 -7.97 2.69
N CYS A 153 -1.53 -9.07 2.18
CA CYS A 153 -1.67 -10.32 2.92
C CYS A 153 -1.26 -11.48 2.01
N THR A 154 -0.14 -12.11 2.34
CA THR A 154 0.34 -13.28 1.58
C THR A 154 0.09 -14.59 2.29
N GLY A 155 -0.03 -14.62 3.61
CA GLY A 155 -0.45 -15.81 4.36
C GLY A 155 -1.92 -15.74 4.81
N ASP A 156 -2.50 -16.88 5.17
CA ASP A 156 -3.91 -16.99 5.55
C ASP A 156 -4.24 -16.34 6.91
N ALA A 157 -3.27 -16.28 7.83
CA ALA A 157 -3.46 -15.60 9.12
C ALA A 157 -3.56 -14.08 8.96
N SER A 158 -2.78 -13.48 8.05
CA SER A 158 -2.87 -12.03 7.76
C SER A 158 -4.16 -11.67 7.02
N VAL A 159 -4.66 -12.57 6.15
CA VAL A 159 -5.99 -12.43 5.55
C VAL A 159 -7.08 -12.46 6.63
N ARG A 160 -7.07 -13.46 7.53
CA ARG A 160 -8.05 -13.55 8.63
C ARG A 160 -8.01 -12.29 9.51
N ALA A 161 -6.83 -11.86 9.94
CA ALA A 161 -6.69 -10.65 10.76
C ALA A 161 -7.25 -9.40 10.06
N THR A 162 -7.10 -9.31 8.74
CA THR A 162 -7.68 -8.21 7.94
C THR A 162 -9.21 -8.31 7.89
N LEU A 163 -9.77 -9.50 7.69
CA LEU A 163 -11.22 -9.68 7.67
C LEU A 163 -11.85 -9.39 9.03
N ASP A 164 -11.23 -9.84 10.13
CA ASP A 164 -11.67 -9.55 11.50
C ASP A 164 -11.65 -8.03 11.79
N ALA A 165 -10.60 -7.33 11.34
CA ALA A 165 -10.51 -5.89 11.47
C ALA A 165 -11.60 -5.19 10.65
N VAL A 166 -11.82 -5.62 9.40
CA VAL A 166 -12.87 -5.07 8.52
C VAL A 166 -14.26 -5.28 9.12
N GLU A 167 -14.55 -6.45 9.70
CA GLU A 167 -15.82 -6.72 10.38
C GLU A 167 -16.10 -5.66 11.46
N LYS A 168 -15.11 -5.37 12.32
CA LYS A 168 -15.21 -4.31 13.34
C LYS A 168 -15.50 -2.95 12.72
N ILE A 169 -14.76 -2.57 11.68
CA ILE A 169 -14.94 -1.27 11.00
C ILE A 169 -16.32 -1.15 10.35
N ARG A 170 -16.85 -2.24 9.77
CA ARG A 170 -18.22 -2.26 9.24
C ARG A 170 -19.27 -2.11 10.35
N ALA A 171 -19.07 -2.76 11.49
CA ALA A 171 -19.97 -2.65 12.65
C ALA A 171 -20.01 -1.22 13.23
N GLU A 172 -18.96 -0.43 13.04
CA GLU A 172 -18.90 0.99 13.39
C GLU A 172 -19.63 1.91 12.40
N GLY A 173 -20.17 1.37 11.31
CA GLY A 173 -20.98 2.11 10.32
C GLY A 173 -20.22 2.56 9.07
N PHE A 174 -18.91 2.31 8.98
CA PHE A 174 -18.11 2.65 7.80
C PHE A 174 -18.34 1.65 6.66
N SER A 175 -19.48 1.77 5.96
CA SER A 175 -19.88 0.84 4.88
C SER A 175 -19.39 1.25 3.48
N ASP A 176 -19.05 2.53 3.27
CA ASP A 176 -18.61 3.04 1.97
C ASP A 176 -17.12 2.79 1.66
N ALA A 177 -16.27 2.72 2.70
CA ALA A 177 -14.84 2.47 2.53
C ALA A 177 -14.59 1.12 1.84
N ARG A 178 -13.65 1.04 0.91
CA ARG A 178 -13.31 -0.22 0.23
C ARG A 178 -12.05 -0.81 0.85
N PHE A 179 -12.16 -2.02 1.38
CA PHE A 179 -11.02 -2.76 1.93
C PHE A 179 -10.60 -3.84 0.94
N GLN A 180 -9.34 -3.83 0.53
CA GLN A 180 -8.77 -4.77 -0.42
C GLN A 180 -7.69 -5.61 0.25
N VAL A 181 -7.76 -6.92 0.06
CA VAL A 181 -6.63 -7.83 0.29
C VAL A 181 -5.78 -7.86 -0.99
N ALA A 182 -4.51 -7.49 -0.89
CA ALA A 182 -3.52 -7.65 -1.94
C ALA A 182 -2.79 -8.98 -1.80
N HIS A 183 -2.45 -9.60 -2.93
CA HIS A 183 -2.00 -10.99 -3.07
C HIS A 183 -3.11 -12.02 -2.86
N GLY A 184 -3.57 -12.25 -1.62
CA GLY A 184 -4.67 -13.18 -1.35
C GLY A 184 -4.40 -14.60 -1.83
N GLN A 185 -3.13 -15.03 -1.84
CA GLN A 185 -2.72 -16.34 -2.34
C GLN A 185 -3.24 -17.48 -1.46
N PHE A 186 -3.39 -17.21 -0.16
CA PHE A 186 -3.87 -18.16 0.84
C PHE A 186 -4.99 -17.48 1.61
N VAL A 187 -6.19 -18.06 1.55
CA VAL A 187 -7.40 -17.55 2.20
C VAL A 187 -8.00 -18.71 3.00
N HIS A 188 -8.27 -18.46 4.28
CA HIS A 188 -8.91 -19.41 5.20
C HIS A 188 -10.42 -19.23 5.21
#